data_AF-A0A5C8JGY0-F1
#
_entry.id   AF-A0A5C8JGY0-F1
#
_cell.length_a   1.000
_cell.length_b   1.000
_cell.length_c   1.000
_cell.angle_alpha   90.00
_cell.angle_beta   90.00
_cell.angle_gamma   90.00
#
_symmetry.space_group_name_H-M   'P 1'
#
loop_
_entity.id
_entity.type
_entity.pdbx_description
1 polymer ?
#
loop_
_entity_poly.entity_id
_entity_poly.type
_entity_poly.pdbx_seq_one_letter_code
_entity_poly.pdbx_strand_id
1 'polypeptide(L)'
;MQQAETATQTMLATDTQSLTSHKLNEEEITFQKENIQLLSQQIKALENKNINQYFDLQLKLDKKLSKLSLDNGLGITSDMLKRNAEEISYLRLVKSRKLSFEIMLTVQFNAFGQFVDFTLESNYFTTLFLLLFSFLVSTTVAFYIENKEIMTYKFLNISSRRSLCSKILSAVTTTFLGILLLSFIDVIIVGLKNGFGSWDYPAYLVNIWSNPASDPTLPDNMAISVGSVIVLSMLYLFVVLLFLATLGAVIAVIFKRSMVVIGIMALIILGWASIVSFSEIQMIKRYLPFSYLNPVELLCQPKYLFGNLSYFVGFIYLVFLSLISFGLAVFLLKNQKIRRI
;
A
#
# COMPACT_ATOMS: atom_id res chain seq x y z
N MET A 1 25.35 10.26 -72.31
CA MET A 1 24.09 9.68 -71.79
C MET A 1 24.14 9.45 -70.28
N GLN A 2 25.20 8.86 -69.71
CA GLN A 2 25.31 8.64 -68.25
C GLN A 2 25.15 9.90 -67.37
N GLN A 3 25.71 11.06 -67.73
CA GLN A 3 25.62 12.28 -66.91
C GLN A 3 24.20 12.88 -66.83
N ALA A 4 23.34 12.62 -67.82
CA ALA A 4 21.95 13.10 -67.80
C ALA A 4 21.06 12.22 -66.91
N GLU A 5 21.31 10.90 -66.89
CA GLU A 5 20.61 9.96 -66.00
C GLU A 5 20.96 10.20 -64.53
N THR A 6 22.23 10.51 -64.23
CA THR A 6 22.64 10.82 -62.86
C THR A 6 21.98 12.10 -62.36
N ALA A 7 21.95 13.17 -63.14
CA ALA A 7 21.30 14.43 -62.75
C ALA A 7 19.79 14.29 -62.52
N THR A 8 19.12 13.45 -63.32
CA THR A 8 17.67 13.19 -63.18
C THR A 8 17.37 12.37 -61.92
N GLN A 9 18.23 11.42 -61.57
CA GLN A 9 18.10 10.65 -60.32
C GLN A 9 18.38 11.49 -59.08
N THR A 10 19.35 12.41 -59.12
CA THR A 10 19.62 13.32 -58.00
C THR A 10 18.47 14.33 -57.81
N MET A 11 17.89 14.87 -58.90
CA MET A 11 16.72 15.75 -58.81
C MET A 11 15.50 15.02 -58.25
N LEU A 12 15.21 13.79 -58.71
CA LEU A 12 14.11 12.98 -58.15
C LEU A 12 14.32 12.70 -56.66
N ALA A 13 15.55 12.35 -56.25
CA ALA A 13 15.86 12.11 -54.84
C ALA A 13 15.73 13.37 -53.96
N THR A 14 16.12 14.53 -54.50
CA THR A 14 16.02 15.83 -53.80
C THR A 14 14.57 16.30 -53.68
N ASP A 15 13.74 16.09 -54.72
CA ASP A 15 12.30 16.37 -54.67
C ASP A 15 11.54 15.39 -53.78
N THR A 16 11.97 14.12 -53.71
CA THR A 16 11.38 13.14 -52.81
C THR A 16 11.72 13.46 -51.34
N GLN A 17 12.95 13.92 -51.06
CA GLN A 17 13.38 14.41 -49.73
C GLN A 17 12.71 15.73 -49.35
N SER A 18 12.51 16.66 -50.29
CA SER A 18 11.80 17.92 -50.03
C SER A 18 10.31 17.67 -49.77
N LEU A 19 9.65 16.77 -50.51
CA LEU A 19 8.27 16.39 -50.25
C LEU A 19 8.09 15.64 -48.92
N THR A 20 9.03 14.76 -48.54
CA THR A 20 8.96 14.07 -47.23
C THR A 20 9.21 15.02 -46.07
N SER A 21 10.16 15.94 -46.19
CA SER A 21 10.40 16.97 -45.16
C SER A 21 9.26 18.00 -45.06
N HIS A 22 8.64 18.39 -46.17
CA HIS A 22 7.47 19.30 -46.16
C HIS A 22 6.23 18.63 -45.55
N LYS A 23 6.00 17.34 -45.84
CA LYS A 23 4.92 16.55 -45.21
C LYS A 23 5.14 16.34 -43.72
N LEU A 24 6.36 16.02 -43.30
CA LEU A 24 6.74 15.93 -41.87
C LEU A 24 6.48 17.26 -41.14
N ASN A 25 6.84 18.39 -41.76
CA ASN A 25 6.60 19.72 -41.18
C ASN A 25 5.11 20.09 -41.11
N GLU A 26 4.29 19.73 -42.10
CA GLU A 26 2.84 20.01 -42.09
C GLU A 26 2.08 19.15 -41.08
N GLU A 27 2.44 17.88 -40.93
CA GLU A 27 1.88 16.99 -39.92
C GLU A 27 2.23 17.46 -38.50
N GLU A 28 3.46 17.92 -38.27
CA GLU A 28 3.90 18.46 -36.99
C GLU A 28 3.21 19.79 -36.63
N ILE A 29 3.04 20.70 -37.60
CA ILE A 29 2.30 21.96 -37.41
C ILE A 29 0.82 21.68 -37.13
N THR A 30 0.21 20.73 -37.83
CA THR A 30 -1.19 20.34 -37.61
C THR A 30 -1.38 19.72 -36.23
N PHE A 31 -0.44 18.86 -35.82
CA PHE A 31 -0.41 18.28 -34.48
C PHE A 31 -0.30 19.35 -33.38
N GLN A 32 0.60 20.33 -33.53
CA GLN A 32 0.75 21.41 -32.57
C GLN A 32 -0.49 22.30 -32.47
N LYS A 33 -1.13 22.64 -33.61
CA LYS A 33 -2.38 23.41 -33.61
C LYS A 33 -3.51 22.69 -32.87
N GLU A 34 -3.67 21.38 -33.11
CA GLU A 34 -4.67 20.58 -32.41
C GLU A 34 -4.37 20.46 -30.90
N ASN A 35 -3.10 20.35 -30.51
CA ASN A 35 -2.72 20.33 -29.09
C ASN A 35 -3.02 21.66 -28.40
N ILE A 36 -2.71 22.79 -29.04
CA ILE A 36 -3.06 24.13 -28.53
C ILE A 36 -4.58 24.26 -28.35
N GLN A 37 -5.37 23.71 -29.28
CA GLN A 37 -6.83 23.72 -29.18
C GLN A 37 -7.32 22.86 -27.99
N LEU A 38 -6.75 21.66 -27.79
CA LEU A 38 -7.07 20.81 -26.65
C LEU A 38 -6.69 21.46 -25.32
N LEU A 39 -5.51 22.07 -25.21
CA LEU A 39 -5.06 22.81 -24.03
C LEU A 39 -5.98 24.00 -23.73
N SER A 40 -6.40 24.74 -24.76
CA SER A 40 -7.39 25.83 -24.59
C SER A 40 -8.73 25.31 -24.05
N GLN A 41 -9.18 24.13 -24.51
CA GLN A 41 -10.39 23.49 -23.98
C GLN A 41 -10.20 23.00 -22.53
N GLN A 42 -9.01 22.54 -22.16
CA GLN A 42 -8.69 22.17 -20.78
C GLN A 42 -8.73 23.37 -19.83
N ILE A 43 -8.15 24.51 -20.24
CA ILE A 43 -8.21 25.76 -19.46
C ILE A 43 -9.68 26.16 -19.22
N LYS A 44 -10.51 26.15 -20.27
CA LYS A 44 -11.94 26.43 -20.14
C LYS A 44 -12.67 25.42 -19.25
N ALA A 45 -12.29 24.15 -19.29
CA ALA A 45 -12.88 23.14 -18.40
C ALA A 45 -12.53 23.43 -16.93
N LEU A 46 -11.29 23.84 -16.64
CA LEU A 46 -10.85 24.22 -15.29
C LEU A 46 -11.51 25.52 -14.80
N GLU A 47 -11.63 26.54 -15.66
CA GLU A 47 -12.37 27.78 -15.37
C GLU A 47 -13.83 27.50 -15.00
N ASN A 48 -14.45 26.54 -15.70
CA ASN A 48 -15.81 26.08 -15.41
C ASN A 48 -15.90 25.04 -14.27
N LYS A 49 -14.79 24.74 -13.58
CA LYS A 49 -14.68 23.70 -12.54
C LYS A 49 -15.16 22.30 -12.98
N ASN A 50 -15.12 22.02 -14.28
CA ASN A 50 -15.50 20.72 -14.85
C ASN A 50 -14.29 19.79 -14.94
N ILE A 51 -13.96 19.18 -13.81
CA ILE A 51 -12.80 18.28 -13.66
C ILE A 51 -12.91 17.05 -14.58
N ASN A 52 -14.12 16.52 -14.76
CA ASN A 52 -14.34 15.37 -15.65
C ASN A 52 -14.01 15.68 -17.11
N GLN A 53 -14.42 16.86 -17.59
CA GLN A 53 -14.11 17.30 -18.94
C GLN A 53 -12.60 17.55 -19.11
N TYR A 54 -11.93 18.08 -18.09
CA TYR A 54 -10.47 18.25 -18.10
C TYR A 54 -9.75 16.92 -18.31
N PHE A 55 -10.09 15.88 -17.54
CA PHE A 55 -9.44 14.56 -17.66
C PHE A 55 -9.85 13.79 -18.92
N ASP A 56 -11.06 13.99 -19.44
CA ASP A 56 -11.45 13.46 -20.75
C ASP A 56 -10.62 14.05 -21.90
N LEU A 57 -10.25 15.33 -21.81
CA LEU A 57 -9.35 15.99 -22.75
C LEU A 57 -7.90 15.55 -22.55
N GLN A 58 -7.47 15.37 -21.29
CA GLN A 58 -6.14 14.87 -20.93
C GLN A 58 -5.91 13.47 -21.53
N LEU A 59 -6.86 12.56 -21.35
CA LEU A 59 -6.78 11.21 -21.91
C LEU A 59 -6.71 11.20 -23.45
N LYS A 60 -7.31 12.18 -24.13
CA LYS A 60 -7.20 12.33 -25.59
C LYS A 60 -5.80 12.79 -25.98
N LEU A 61 -5.25 13.78 -25.28
CA LEU A 61 -3.91 14.31 -25.49
C LEU A 61 -2.86 13.22 -25.28
N ASP A 62 -2.95 12.49 -24.17
CA ASP A 62 -2.00 11.44 -23.77
C ASP A 62 -1.99 10.26 -24.74
N LYS A 63 -3.16 9.81 -25.21
CA LYS A 63 -3.27 8.78 -26.25
C LYS A 63 -2.63 9.22 -27.56
N LYS A 64 -2.80 10.49 -27.93
CA LYS A 64 -2.26 11.04 -29.18
C LYS A 64 -0.75 11.15 -29.08
N LEU A 65 -0.23 11.60 -27.94
CA LEU A 65 1.20 11.68 -27.64
C LEU A 65 1.85 10.28 -27.67
N SER A 66 1.22 9.28 -27.06
CA SER A 66 1.72 7.89 -27.07
C SER A 66 1.78 7.29 -28.48
N LYS A 67 0.82 7.62 -29.36
CA LYS A 67 0.83 7.15 -30.75
C LYS A 67 1.99 7.78 -31.53
N LEU A 68 2.18 9.09 -31.38
CA LEU A 68 3.19 9.84 -32.11
C LEU A 68 4.62 9.52 -31.64
N SER A 69 4.79 9.19 -30.35
CA SER A 69 6.07 8.73 -29.82
C SER A 69 6.50 7.36 -30.35
N LEU A 70 5.55 6.47 -30.65
CA LEU A 70 5.80 5.17 -31.25
C LEU A 70 6.17 5.29 -32.74
N ASP A 71 5.54 6.23 -33.44
CA ASP A 71 5.68 6.39 -34.89
C ASP A 71 6.91 7.23 -35.28
N ASN A 72 7.30 8.24 -34.49
CA ASN A 72 8.26 9.27 -34.94
C ASN A 72 9.62 9.29 -34.20
N GLY A 73 9.88 8.35 -33.28
CA GLY A 73 11.19 8.27 -32.61
C GLY A 73 11.61 9.55 -31.87
N LEU A 74 10.63 10.38 -31.48
CA LEU A 74 10.84 11.53 -30.59
C LEU A 74 11.56 11.01 -29.34
N GLY A 75 12.63 11.69 -28.90
CA GLY A 75 13.54 11.30 -27.80
C GLY A 75 12.91 11.20 -26.40
N ILE A 76 11.76 10.57 -26.31
CA ILE A 76 11.00 10.25 -25.12
C ILE A 76 11.63 8.99 -24.55
N THR A 77 12.15 9.10 -23.33
CA THR A 77 12.76 7.97 -22.63
C THR A 77 11.73 6.87 -22.39
N SER A 78 12.18 5.62 -22.28
CA SER A 78 11.32 4.46 -21.97
C SER A 78 10.46 4.67 -20.73
N ASP A 79 10.93 5.48 -19.78
CA ASP A 79 10.26 5.70 -18.50
C ASP A 79 9.13 6.72 -18.61
N MET A 80 9.28 7.75 -19.45
CA MET A 80 8.20 8.70 -19.77
C MET A 80 7.04 8.00 -20.50
N LEU A 81 7.34 7.02 -21.36
CA LEU A 81 6.32 6.21 -22.04
C LEU A 81 5.57 5.29 -21.06
N LYS A 82 6.28 4.65 -20.12
CA LYS A 82 5.66 3.81 -19.09
C LYS A 82 4.73 4.64 -18.20
N ARG A 83 5.19 5.79 -17.73
CA ARG A 83 4.39 6.71 -16.91
C ARG A 83 3.12 7.16 -17.63
N ASN A 84 3.24 7.59 -18.89
CA ASN A 84 2.08 7.98 -19.68
C ASN A 84 1.10 6.80 -19.87
N ALA A 85 1.60 5.60 -20.14
CA ALA A 85 0.76 4.41 -20.26
C ALA A 85 0.00 4.08 -18.96
N GLU A 86 0.65 4.25 -17.80
CA GLU A 86 0.05 4.04 -16.49
C GLU A 86 -0.99 5.11 -16.15
N GLU A 87 -0.70 6.39 -16.39
CA GLU A 87 -1.67 7.48 -16.23
C GLU A 87 -2.91 7.27 -17.12
N ILE A 88 -2.71 6.90 -18.39
CA ILE A 88 -3.82 6.53 -19.29
C ILE A 88 -4.60 5.34 -18.73
N SER A 89 -3.92 4.33 -18.18
CA SER A 89 -4.58 3.14 -17.62
C SER A 89 -5.46 3.50 -16.43
N TYR A 90 -4.97 4.37 -15.54
CA TYR A 90 -5.71 4.89 -14.40
C TYR A 90 -6.94 5.67 -14.86
N LEU A 91 -6.77 6.62 -15.79
CA LEU A 91 -7.88 7.44 -16.27
C LEU A 91 -8.98 6.59 -16.93
N ARG A 92 -8.59 5.55 -17.69
CA ARG A 92 -9.55 4.59 -18.24
C ARG A 92 -10.26 3.80 -17.16
N LEU A 93 -9.56 3.41 -16.10
CA LEU A 93 -10.12 2.64 -15.00
C LEU A 93 -11.21 3.45 -14.27
N VAL A 94 -10.91 4.71 -13.90
CA VAL A 94 -11.88 5.62 -13.27
C VAL A 94 -13.13 5.77 -14.15
N LYS A 95 -12.94 5.99 -15.45
CA LYS A 95 -14.04 6.11 -16.41
C LYS A 95 -14.84 4.81 -16.57
N SER A 96 -14.16 3.66 -16.60
CA SER A 96 -14.81 2.35 -16.71
C SER A 96 -15.71 2.05 -15.50
N ARG A 97 -15.32 2.55 -14.32
CA ARG A 97 -16.11 2.48 -13.08
C ARG A 97 -17.19 3.56 -12.97
N LYS A 98 -17.34 4.43 -13.99
CA LYS A 98 -18.30 5.55 -14.02
C LYS A 98 -18.13 6.52 -12.84
N LEU A 99 -16.88 6.75 -12.44
CA LEU A 99 -16.53 7.62 -11.32
C LEU A 99 -16.19 9.03 -11.81
N SER A 100 -16.46 10.03 -10.97
CA SER A 100 -15.95 11.39 -11.18
C SER A 100 -14.48 11.45 -10.80
N PHE A 101 -13.69 12.17 -11.59
CA PHE A 101 -12.28 12.40 -11.30
C PHE A 101 -12.10 13.35 -10.11
N GLU A 102 -11.11 13.06 -9.28
CA GLU A 102 -10.65 13.98 -8.24
C GLU A 102 -9.76 15.08 -8.81
N ILE A 103 -9.60 16.17 -8.07
CA ILE A 103 -8.77 17.33 -8.46
C ILE A 103 -7.33 16.90 -8.72
N MET A 104 -6.82 15.94 -7.94
CA MET A 104 -5.48 15.40 -8.06
C MET A 104 -5.53 13.89 -8.15
N LEU A 105 -4.82 13.31 -9.11
CA LEU A 105 -4.79 11.87 -9.40
C LEU A 105 -4.06 11.07 -8.30
N THR A 106 -3.00 11.67 -7.75
CA THR A 106 -2.04 11.01 -6.86
C THR A 106 -2.38 11.17 -5.38
N VAL A 107 -3.26 12.11 -5.03
CA VAL A 107 -3.68 12.37 -3.66
C VAL A 107 -5.19 12.44 -3.66
N GLN A 108 -5.81 11.48 -2.96
CA GLN A 108 -7.25 11.40 -2.89
C GLN A 108 -7.73 12.18 -1.67
N PHE A 109 -8.45 13.28 -1.89
CA PHE A 109 -8.85 14.19 -0.82
C PHE A 109 -10.14 13.76 -0.13
N ASN A 110 -10.92 12.91 -0.77
CA ASN A 110 -12.15 12.37 -0.21
C ASN A 110 -11.85 11.41 0.96
N ALA A 111 -12.83 11.24 1.86
CA ALA A 111 -12.66 10.49 3.10
C ALA A 111 -12.05 9.10 2.92
N PHE A 112 -12.58 8.29 2.00
CA PHE A 112 -12.06 6.93 1.82
C PHE A 112 -10.63 6.89 1.28
N GLY A 113 -10.32 7.75 0.31
CA GLY A 113 -8.96 7.82 -0.26
C GLY A 113 -7.96 8.33 0.77
N GLN A 114 -8.29 9.44 1.44
CA GLN A 114 -7.48 9.99 2.52
C GLN A 114 -7.31 9.01 3.68
N PHE A 115 -8.31 8.18 3.97
CA PHE A 115 -8.20 7.16 5.00
C PHE A 115 -7.14 6.10 4.66
N VAL A 116 -7.00 5.71 3.39
CA VAL A 116 -5.92 4.80 2.95
C VAL A 116 -4.57 5.48 3.11
N ASP A 117 -4.39 6.66 2.52
CA ASP A 117 -3.09 7.34 2.46
C ASP A 117 -2.61 7.84 3.85
N PHE A 118 -3.51 8.47 4.61
CA PHE A 118 -3.17 9.04 5.91
C PHE A 118 -3.34 8.03 7.04
N THR A 119 -4.49 7.38 7.15
CA THR A 119 -4.82 6.62 8.37
C THR A 119 -4.21 5.21 8.34
N LEU A 120 -4.28 4.51 7.22
CA LEU A 120 -3.68 3.18 7.10
C LEU A 120 -2.16 3.27 6.89
N GLU A 121 -1.73 3.88 5.80
CA GLU A 121 -0.32 3.89 5.37
C GLU A 121 0.55 4.75 6.31
N SER A 122 0.15 6.00 6.55
CA SER A 122 0.97 6.94 7.34
C SER A 122 0.83 6.80 8.86
N ASN A 123 -0.19 6.09 9.37
CA ASN A 123 -0.39 5.92 10.80
C ASN A 123 -0.37 4.45 11.23
N TYR A 124 -1.44 3.68 10.98
CA TYR A 124 -1.66 2.38 11.64
C TYR A 124 -0.57 1.34 11.40
N PHE A 125 0.03 1.32 10.21
CA PHE A 125 1.07 0.36 9.86
C PHE A 125 2.50 0.90 9.97
N THR A 126 2.66 2.08 10.56
CA THR A 126 3.99 2.57 10.94
C THR A 126 4.52 1.84 12.17
N THR A 127 5.84 1.78 12.28
CA THR A 127 6.54 1.13 13.40
C THR A 127 6.08 1.65 14.77
N LEU A 128 5.81 2.95 14.89
CA LEU A 128 5.38 3.58 16.14
C LEU A 128 3.98 3.11 16.57
N PHE A 129 3.02 3.07 15.64
CA PHE A 129 1.67 2.60 15.96
C PHE A 129 1.63 1.09 16.20
N LEU A 130 2.38 0.31 15.42
CA LEU A 130 2.53 -1.13 15.68
C LEU A 130 3.14 -1.40 17.07
N LEU A 131 4.10 -0.58 17.50
CA LEU A 131 4.67 -0.64 18.84
C LEU A 131 3.65 -0.26 19.92
N LEU A 132 2.87 0.81 19.71
CA LEU A 132 1.79 1.21 20.62
C LEU A 132 0.74 0.09 20.77
N PHE A 133 0.28 -0.48 19.66
CA PHE A 133 -0.69 -1.58 19.67
C PHE A 133 -0.12 -2.83 20.33
N SER A 134 1.14 -3.16 20.03
CA SER A 134 1.87 -4.23 20.69
C SER A 134 1.93 -4.02 22.20
N PHE A 135 2.15 -2.78 22.67
CA PHE A 135 2.12 -2.46 24.09
C PHE A 135 0.74 -2.68 24.70
N LEU A 136 -0.32 -2.14 24.10
CA LEU A 136 -1.69 -2.29 24.63
C LEU A 136 -2.06 -3.77 24.82
N VAL A 137 -1.72 -4.60 23.84
CA VAL A 137 -2.09 -6.03 23.88
C VAL A 137 -1.14 -6.84 24.76
N SER A 138 0.17 -6.64 24.63
CA SER A 138 1.19 -7.41 25.37
C SER A 138 1.24 -7.05 26.85
N THR A 139 1.03 -5.78 27.22
CA THR A 139 0.97 -5.34 28.63
C THR A 139 -0.17 -6.02 29.38
N THR A 140 -1.35 -6.09 28.76
CA THR A 140 -2.54 -6.73 29.34
C THR A 140 -2.28 -8.21 29.66
N VAL A 141 -1.61 -8.91 28.76
CA VAL A 141 -1.25 -10.32 28.95
C VAL A 141 -0.11 -10.48 29.96
N ALA A 142 0.88 -9.59 29.93
CA ALA A 142 2.02 -9.66 30.83
C ALA A 142 1.63 -9.33 32.28
N PHE A 143 0.77 -8.34 32.49
CA PHE A 143 0.24 -7.97 33.80
C PHE A 143 -0.58 -9.10 34.42
N TYR A 144 -1.40 -9.79 33.61
CA TYR A 144 -2.13 -10.99 34.01
C TYR A 144 -1.20 -12.09 34.57
N ILE A 145 -0.02 -12.28 33.95
CA ILE A 145 0.96 -13.27 34.41
C ILE A 145 1.72 -12.77 35.64
N GLU A 146 2.16 -11.51 35.64
CA GLU A 146 2.93 -10.90 36.73
C GLU A 146 2.15 -10.87 38.04
N ASN A 147 0.87 -10.48 38.00
CA ASN A 147 0.00 -10.43 39.18
C ASN A 147 -0.49 -11.78 39.68
N LYS A 148 -0.04 -12.88 39.05
CA LYS A 148 -0.48 -14.24 39.37
C LYS A 148 -2.00 -14.42 39.28
N GLU A 149 -2.72 -13.63 38.47
CA GLU A 149 -4.15 -13.81 38.21
C GLU A 149 -4.42 -15.24 37.72
N ILE A 150 -3.47 -15.83 36.99
CA ILE A 150 -3.52 -17.23 36.55
C ILE A 150 -3.68 -18.25 37.69
N MET A 151 -3.18 -17.95 38.90
CA MET A 151 -3.35 -18.82 40.06
C MET A 151 -4.78 -18.73 40.59
N THR A 152 -5.38 -17.54 40.57
CA THR A 152 -6.80 -17.34 40.91
C THR A 152 -7.70 -18.12 39.96
N TYR A 153 -7.42 -18.10 38.64
CA TYR A 153 -8.15 -18.92 37.67
C TYR A 153 -7.96 -20.42 37.89
N LYS A 154 -6.74 -20.86 38.27
CA LYS A 154 -6.49 -22.27 38.65
C LYS A 154 -7.28 -22.67 39.90
N PHE A 155 -7.43 -21.78 40.88
CA PHE A 155 -8.26 -22.02 42.07
C PHE A 155 -9.74 -22.22 41.69
N LEU A 156 -10.23 -21.49 40.69
CA LEU A 156 -11.57 -21.66 40.12
C LEU A 156 -11.70 -22.86 39.16
N ASN A 157 -10.70 -23.75 39.12
CA ASN A 157 -10.63 -24.91 38.22
C ASN A 157 -10.73 -24.57 36.72
N ILE A 158 -10.35 -23.34 36.34
CA ILE A 158 -10.31 -22.90 34.94
C ILE A 158 -8.93 -23.27 34.36
N SER A 159 -8.93 -24.06 33.29
CA SER A 159 -7.69 -24.49 32.63
C SER A 159 -6.85 -23.30 32.16
N SER A 160 -5.52 -23.37 32.30
CA SER A 160 -4.61 -22.30 31.88
C SER A 160 -4.70 -21.95 30.39
N ARG A 161 -5.11 -22.91 29.54
CA ARG A 161 -5.39 -22.66 28.12
C ARG A 161 -6.58 -21.71 27.95
N ARG A 162 -7.69 -21.97 28.64
CA ARG A 162 -8.91 -21.16 28.54
C ARG A 162 -8.69 -19.76 29.09
N SER A 163 -8.01 -19.63 30.24
CA SER A 163 -7.76 -18.32 30.83
C SER A 163 -6.80 -17.47 29.98
N LEU A 164 -5.70 -18.07 29.46
CA LEU A 164 -4.79 -17.35 28.56
C LEU A 164 -5.48 -16.95 27.25
N CYS A 165 -6.25 -17.86 26.64
CA CYS A 165 -7.00 -17.58 25.42
C CYS A 165 -7.98 -16.42 25.63
N SER A 166 -8.75 -16.43 26.72
CA SER A 166 -9.69 -15.36 27.06
C SER A 166 -8.98 -14.02 27.23
N LYS A 167 -7.83 -13.98 27.92
CA LYS A 167 -7.09 -12.73 28.15
C LYS A 167 -6.48 -12.17 26.85
N ILE A 168 -5.89 -13.04 26.02
CA ILE A 168 -5.35 -12.65 24.71
C ILE A 168 -6.47 -12.12 23.82
N LEU A 169 -7.55 -12.89 23.67
CA LEU A 169 -8.66 -12.53 22.79
C LEU A 169 -9.32 -11.24 23.27
N SER A 170 -9.57 -11.09 24.57
CA SER A 170 -10.12 -9.87 25.17
C SER A 170 -9.25 -8.64 24.89
N ALA A 171 -7.93 -8.76 25.07
CA ALA A 171 -7.01 -7.65 24.78
C ALA A 171 -7.05 -7.27 23.30
N VAL A 172 -6.92 -8.26 22.40
CA VAL A 172 -6.97 -8.06 20.95
C VAL A 172 -8.29 -7.44 20.51
N THR A 173 -9.43 -7.98 20.94
CA THR A 173 -10.75 -7.47 20.56
C THR A 173 -11.00 -6.07 21.09
N THR A 174 -10.57 -5.77 22.31
CA THR A 174 -10.74 -4.44 22.91
C THR A 174 -9.92 -3.39 22.16
N THR A 175 -8.64 -3.68 21.89
CA THR A 175 -7.79 -2.80 21.09
C THR A 175 -8.34 -2.64 19.67
N PHE A 176 -8.78 -3.72 19.03
CA PHE A 176 -9.34 -3.66 17.68
C PHE A 176 -10.63 -2.84 17.60
N LEU A 177 -11.56 -3.02 18.56
CA LEU A 177 -12.78 -2.21 18.63
C LEU A 177 -12.47 -0.72 18.86
N GLY A 178 -11.46 -0.42 19.68
CA GLY A 178 -10.99 0.96 19.86
C GLY A 178 -10.46 1.56 18.55
N ILE A 179 -9.68 0.79 17.79
CA ILE A 179 -9.17 1.22 16.47
C ILE A 179 -10.33 1.43 15.48
N LEU A 180 -11.31 0.53 15.44
CA LEU A 180 -12.49 0.68 14.58
C LEU A 180 -13.30 1.93 14.92
N LEU A 181 -13.47 2.23 16.22
CA LEU A 181 -14.16 3.44 16.66
C LEU A 181 -13.40 4.70 16.22
N LEU A 182 -12.08 4.75 16.42
CA LEU A 182 -11.24 5.87 15.97
C LEU A 182 -11.27 6.02 14.45
N SER A 183 -11.22 4.91 13.72
CA SER A 183 -11.32 4.89 12.26
C SER A 183 -12.66 5.44 11.77
N PHE A 184 -13.75 5.07 12.43
CA PHE A 184 -15.09 5.54 12.09
C PHE A 184 -15.23 7.05 12.31
N ILE A 185 -14.69 7.56 13.42
CA ILE A 185 -14.66 9.00 13.71
C ILE A 185 -13.85 9.75 12.66
N ASP A 186 -12.67 9.23 12.29
CA ASP A 186 -11.79 9.83 11.28
C ASP A 186 -12.49 9.95 9.92
N VAL A 187 -13.12 8.88 9.43
CA VAL A 187 -13.88 8.89 8.18
C VAL A 187 -15.03 9.91 8.22
N ILE A 188 -15.71 10.07 9.36
CA ILE A 188 -16.77 11.09 9.50
C ILE A 188 -16.17 12.51 9.43
N ILE A 189 -15.10 12.79 10.17
CA ILE A 189 -14.49 14.12 10.22
C ILE A 189 -14.01 14.53 8.82
N VAL A 190 -13.30 13.65 8.13
CA VAL A 190 -12.83 13.91 6.77
C VAL A 190 -14.00 13.97 5.79
N GLY A 191 -14.98 13.08 5.92
CA GLY A 191 -16.19 13.05 5.08
C GLY A 191 -17.00 14.34 5.15
N LEU A 192 -17.11 14.95 6.32
CA LEU A 192 -17.78 16.24 6.51
C LEU A 192 -17.01 17.41 5.87
N LYS A 193 -15.67 17.33 5.81
CA LYS A 193 -14.81 18.41 5.29
C LYS A 193 -14.64 18.34 3.77
N ASN A 194 -14.37 17.15 3.25
CA ASN A 194 -13.93 16.94 1.86
C ASN A 194 -14.94 16.12 1.04
N GLY A 195 -15.98 15.56 1.67
CA GLY A 195 -16.86 14.56 1.05
C GLY A 195 -16.38 13.13 1.28
N PHE A 196 -17.30 12.17 1.21
CA PHE A 196 -16.98 10.75 1.45
C PHE A 196 -16.24 10.10 0.28
N GLY A 197 -16.46 10.59 -0.95
CA GLY A 197 -15.92 9.98 -2.16
C GLY A 197 -16.62 8.67 -2.53
N SER A 198 -15.98 7.90 -3.42
CA SER A 198 -16.51 6.61 -3.87
C SER A 198 -15.74 5.44 -3.28
N TRP A 199 -16.48 4.43 -2.83
CA TRP A 199 -15.92 3.18 -2.33
C TRP A 199 -15.13 2.41 -3.40
N ASP A 200 -15.57 2.51 -4.65
CA ASP A 200 -14.98 1.82 -5.80
C ASP A 200 -13.87 2.62 -6.49
N TYR A 201 -13.47 3.75 -5.91
CA TYR A 201 -12.36 4.55 -6.44
C TYR A 201 -11.07 3.71 -6.45
N PRO A 202 -10.25 3.75 -7.52
CA PRO A 202 -9.01 2.98 -7.56
C PRO A 202 -8.01 3.49 -6.53
N ALA A 203 -7.45 2.59 -5.72
CA ALA A 203 -6.45 2.95 -4.72
C ALA A 203 -5.12 3.30 -5.38
N TYR A 204 -4.47 4.36 -4.91
CA TYR A 204 -3.16 4.79 -5.40
C TYR A 204 -2.05 4.17 -4.54
N LEU A 205 -1.76 2.89 -4.77
CA LEU A 205 -0.85 2.13 -3.93
C LEU A 205 0.59 2.17 -4.48
N VAL A 206 1.50 2.78 -3.71
CA VAL A 206 2.93 2.90 -4.05
C VAL A 206 3.76 1.91 -3.25
N ASN A 207 4.75 1.30 -3.89
CA ASN A 207 5.65 0.34 -3.25
C ASN A 207 6.92 1.02 -2.72
N ILE A 208 6.89 1.34 -1.42
CA ILE A 208 7.96 2.09 -0.73
C ILE A 208 9.25 1.26 -0.54
N TRP A 209 9.17 -0.06 -0.71
CA TRP A 209 10.33 -0.96 -0.61
C TRP A 209 11.11 -1.12 -1.90
N SER A 210 10.57 -0.61 -3.01
CA SER A 210 11.34 -0.48 -4.24
C SER A 210 12.44 0.58 -4.01
N ASN A 211 13.58 0.41 -4.67
CA ASN A 211 14.70 1.33 -4.53
C ASN A 211 14.19 2.77 -4.78
N PRO A 212 14.45 3.77 -3.93
CA PRO A 212 14.00 5.16 -4.14
C PRO A 212 14.50 5.79 -5.46
N ALA A 213 15.40 5.11 -6.19
CA ALA A 213 15.80 5.44 -7.55
C ALA A 213 14.81 5.02 -8.65
N SER A 214 13.89 4.07 -8.39
CA SER A 214 12.74 3.83 -9.26
C SER A 214 11.60 4.74 -8.82
N ASP A 215 11.24 5.66 -9.70
CA ASP A 215 10.29 6.75 -9.55
C ASP A 215 9.22 6.52 -8.45
N PRO A 216 9.31 7.17 -7.28
CA PRO A 216 8.39 6.98 -6.14
C PRO A 216 6.96 7.47 -6.43
N THR A 217 6.66 7.80 -7.68
CA THR A 217 5.41 8.40 -8.12
C THR A 217 4.53 7.42 -8.89
N LEU A 218 5.00 6.23 -9.27
CA LEU A 218 4.22 5.29 -10.08
C LEU A 218 3.53 4.23 -9.20
N PRO A 219 2.21 4.07 -9.26
CA PRO A 219 1.51 3.04 -8.49
C PRO A 219 1.76 1.65 -9.07
N ASP A 220 2.20 0.72 -8.23
CA ASP A 220 2.41 -0.67 -8.62
C ASP A 220 1.06 -1.44 -8.77
N ASN A 221 -0.01 -0.98 -8.10
CA ASN A 221 -1.33 -1.62 -8.19
C ASN A 221 -2.49 -0.64 -8.05
N MET A 222 -3.12 -0.27 -9.18
CA MET A 222 -4.28 0.64 -9.23
C MET A 222 -5.62 -0.10 -9.39
N ALA A 223 -5.59 -1.42 -9.57
CA ALA A 223 -6.79 -2.20 -9.89
C ALA A 223 -7.69 -2.42 -8.68
N ILE A 224 -7.15 -2.32 -7.46
CA ILE A 224 -7.93 -2.54 -6.23
C ILE A 224 -8.71 -1.27 -5.89
N SER A 225 -9.96 -1.42 -5.45
CA SER A 225 -10.73 -0.28 -4.93
C SER A 225 -10.30 0.11 -3.52
N VAL A 226 -10.33 1.40 -3.22
CA VAL A 226 -10.05 1.98 -1.90
C VAL A 226 -10.84 1.25 -0.81
N GLY A 227 -12.13 1.04 -1.02
CA GLY A 227 -12.97 0.31 -0.09
C GLY A 227 -12.49 -1.13 0.21
N SER A 228 -12.01 -1.83 -0.82
CA SER A 228 -11.40 -3.16 -0.65
C SER A 228 -10.11 -3.08 0.15
N VAL A 229 -9.25 -2.08 -0.09
CA VAL A 229 -8.02 -1.86 0.67
C VAL A 229 -8.34 -1.65 2.15
N ILE A 230 -9.35 -0.83 2.47
CA ILE A 230 -9.76 -0.55 3.85
C ILE A 230 -10.19 -1.82 4.56
N VAL A 231 -11.13 -2.57 3.97
CA VAL A 231 -11.68 -3.79 4.59
C VAL A 231 -10.60 -4.86 4.78
N LEU A 232 -9.80 -5.11 3.74
CA LEU A 232 -8.72 -6.10 3.80
C LEU A 232 -7.68 -5.71 4.84
N SER A 233 -7.24 -4.45 4.85
CA SER A 233 -6.25 -3.97 5.81
C SER A 233 -6.76 -4.02 7.26
N MET A 234 -8.03 -3.68 7.50
CA MET A 234 -8.63 -3.80 8.84
C MET A 234 -8.73 -5.24 9.33
N LEU A 235 -9.15 -6.15 8.45
CA LEU A 235 -9.19 -7.57 8.77
C LEU A 235 -7.78 -8.09 9.07
N TYR A 236 -6.80 -7.69 8.27
CA TYR A 236 -5.41 -8.05 8.46
C TYR A 236 -4.82 -7.48 9.75
N LEU A 237 -5.18 -6.25 10.13
CA LEU A 237 -4.77 -5.63 11.40
C LEU A 237 -5.18 -6.48 12.61
N PHE A 238 -6.37 -7.09 12.60
CA PHE A 238 -6.78 -8.01 13.65
C PHE A 238 -5.82 -9.21 13.78
N VAL A 239 -5.37 -9.76 12.65
CA VAL A 239 -4.37 -10.85 12.64
C VAL A 239 -3.01 -10.39 13.14
N VAL A 240 -2.57 -9.19 12.77
CA VAL A 240 -1.33 -8.60 13.28
C VAL A 240 -1.40 -8.42 14.80
N LEU A 241 -2.50 -7.88 15.32
CA LEU A 241 -2.72 -7.73 16.76
C LEU A 241 -2.68 -9.09 17.47
N LEU A 242 -3.32 -10.12 16.90
CA LEU A 242 -3.31 -11.48 17.45
C LEU A 242 -1.89 -12.08 17.49
N PHE A 243 -1.12 -11.88 16.43
CA PHE A 243 0.27 -12.32 16.37
C PHE A 243 1.13 -11.64 17.45
N LEU A 244 1.05 -10.31 17.55
CA LEU A 244 1.79 -9.55 18.56
C LEU A 244 1.36 -9.94 19.99
N ALA A 245 0.07 -10.18 20.21
CA ALA A 245 -0.47 -10.64 21.49
C ALA A 245 0.11 -11.98 21.93
N THR A 246 0.11 -12.94 21.01
CA THR A 246 0.56 -14.31 21.29
C THR A 246 2.07 -14.38 21.44
N LEU A 247 2.83 -13.58 20.68
CA LEU A 247 4.26 -13.40 20.86
C LEU A 247 4.57 -12.77 22.23
N GLY A 248 3.88 -11.69 22.58
CA GLY A 248 3.97 -11.03 23.88
C GLY A 248 3.64 -11.99 25.03
N ALA A 249 2.66 -12.88 24.84
CA ALA A 249 2.31 -13.93 25.79
C ALA A 249 3.47 -14.90 26.04
N VAL A 250 4.16 -15.38 25.00
CA VAL A 250 5.33 -16.27 25.13
C VAL A 250 6.40 -15.59 25.98
N ILE A 251 6.75 -14.35 25.63
CA ILE A 251 7.76 -13.57 26.34
C ILE A 251 7.33 -13.35 27.81
N ALA A 252 6.06 -13.03 28.04
CA ALA A 252 5.52 -12.84 29.38
C ALA A 252 5.60 -14.10 30.25
N VAL A 253 5.36 -15.29 29.68
CA VAL A 253 5.47 -16.56 30.41
C VAL A 253 6.92 -16.86 30.81
N ILE A 254 7.89 -16.48 29.97
CA ILE A 254 9.34 -16.67 30.21
C ILE A 254 9.83 -15.71 31.29
N PHE A 255 9.59 -14.40 31.12
CA PHE A 255 10.19 -13.36 31.96
C PHE A 255 9.36 -12.98 33.19
N LYS A 256 8.04 -13.21 33.16
CA LYS A 256 7.09 -12.95 34.28
C LYS A 256 7.05 -11.50 34.79
N ARG A 257 7.65 -10.56 34.06
CA ARG A 257 7.74 -9.13 34.38
C ARG A 257 7.24 -8.32 33.20
N SER A 258 6.20 -7.53 33.40
CA SER A 258 5.56 -6.76 32.33
C SER A 258 6.50 -5.76 31.66
N MET A 259 7.30 -5.01 32.44
CA MET A 259 8.26 -4.05 31.89
C MET A 259 9.30 -4.73 30.96
N VAL A 260 9.75 -5.93 31.28
CA VAL A 260 10.71 -6.68 30.46
C VAL A 260 10.06 -7.11 29.14
N VAL A 261 8.80 -7.55 29.18
CA VAL A 261 8.04 -7.92 27.98
C VAL A 261 7.91 -6.74 27.02
N ILE A 262 7.54 -5.57 27.56
CA ILE A 262 7.41 -4.33 26.80
C ILE A 262 8.74 -3.96 26.13
N GLY A 263 9.84 -3.99 26.90
CA GLY A 263 11.17 -3.70 26.38
C GLY A 263 11.61 -4.64 25.27
N ILE A 264 11.37 -5.95 25.41
CA ILE A 264 11.71 -6.95 24.39
C ILE A 264 10.84 -6.77 23.14
N MET A 265 9.53 -6.54 23.29
CA MET A 265 8.65 -6.28 22.14
C MET A 265 9.07 -5.02 21.39
N ALA A 266 9.47 -3.97 22.11
CA ALA A 266 10.00 -2.75 21.52
C ALA A 266 11.29 -3.01 20.72
N LEU A 267 12.24 -3.74 21.31
CA LEU A 267 13.49 -4.12 20.64
C LEU A 267 13.24 -4.94 19.38
N ILE A 268 12.27 -5.86 19.40
CA ILE A 268 11.91 -6.66 18.23
C ILE A 268 11.34 -5.77 17.11
N ILE A 269 10.37 -4.91 17.41
CA ILE A 269 9.68 -4.08 16.41
C ILE A 269 10.60 -2.99 15.87
N LEU A 270 11.28 -2.24 16.75
CA LEU A 270 12.21 -1.18 16.34
C LEU A 270 13.48 -1.74 15.72
N GLY A 271 13.97 -2.86 16.26
CA GLY A 271 15.12 -3.58 15.71
C GLY A 271 14.84 -4.02 14.29
N TRP A 272 13.66 -4.61 14.03
CA TRP A 272 13.24 -4.94 12.67
C TRP A 272 13.24 -3.74 11.73
N ALA A 273 12.59 -2.64 12.14
CA ALA A 273 12.55 -1.42 11.33
C ALA A 273 13.94 -0.85 11.00
N SER A 274 14.90 -1.03 11.90
CA SER A 274 16.28 -0.55 11.71
C SER A 274 17.09 -1.44 10.77
N ILE A 275 16.86 -2.76 10.78
CA ILE A 275 17.69 -3.70 10.02
C ILE A 275 17.14 -4.02 8.63
N VAL A 276 15.85 -3.80 8.39
CA VAL A 276 15.20 -4.28 7.16
C VAL A 276 15.79 -3.67 5.88
N SER A 277 16.39 -2.49 5.97
CA SER A 277 17.03 -1.79 4.87
C SER A 277 18.39 -2.38 4.46
N PHE A 278 19.03 -3.21 5.29
CA PHE A 278 20.33 -3.82 4.97
C PHE A 278 20.22 -4.86 3.86
N SER A 279 21.19 -4.85 2.93
CA SER A 279 21.21 -5.68 1.72
C SER A 279 21.12 -7.19 2.01
N GLU A 280 21.70 -7.62 3.12
CA GLU A 280 21.75 -9.00 3.60
C GLU A 280 20.37 -9.44 4.09
N ILE A 281 19.63 -8.54 4.74
CA ILE A 281 18.27 -8.79 5.23
C ILE A 281 17.29 -8.87 4.05
N GLN A 282 17.54 -8.14 2.96
CA GLN A 282 16.69 -8.18 1.76
C GLN A 282 16.54 -9.58 1.16
N MET A 283 17.54 -10.46 1.29
CA MET A 283 17.49 -11.83 0.75
C MET A 283 16.59 -12.77 1.57
N ILE A 284 16.50 -12.52 2.88
CA ILE A 284 15.80 -13.39 3.83
C ILE A 284 14.48 -12.79 4.34
N LYS A 285 14.19 -11.52 4.07
CA LYS A 285 12.99 -10.83 4.58
C LYS A 285 11.68 -11.57 4.33
N ARG A 286 11.54 -12.26 3.19
CA ARG A 286 10.36 -13.08 2.87
C ARG A 286 10.09 -14.22 3.86
N TYR A 287 11.06 -14.60 4.68
CA TYR A 287 10.87 -15.64 5.70
C TYR A 287 10.63 -15.05 7.09
N LEU A 288 10.78 -13.74 7.26
CA LEU A 288 10.61 -13.06 8.54
C LEU A 288 9.16 -12.57 8.69
N PRO A 289 8.47 -12.90 9.80
CA PRO A 289 7.06 -12.55 9.98
C PRO A 289 6.84 -11.03 10.01
N PHE A 290 7.86 -10.27 10.43
CA PHE A 290 7.79 -8.82 10.54
C PHE A 290 7.68 -8.10 9.19
N SER A 291 8.12 -8.73 8.10
CA SER A 291 7.93 -8.24 6.73
C SER A 291 6.47 -8.20 6.29
N TYR A 292 5.58 -8.85 7.04
CA TYR A 292 4.18 -9.01 6.72
C TYR A 292 3.26 -8.17 7.60
N LEU A 293 3.79 -7.24 8.41
CA LEU A 293 2.96 -6.44 9.34
C LEU A 293 2.20 -5.29 8.67
N ASN A 294 2.63 -4.86 7.48
CA ASN A 294 1.98 -3.77 6.74
C ASN A 294 1.21 -4.32 5.53
N PRO A 295 -0.12 -4.52 5.63
CA PRO A 295 -0.94 -5.05 4.54
C PRO A 295 -1.10 -4.09 3.37
N VAL A 296 -0.98 -2.76 3.58
CA VAL A 296 -1.09 -1.78 2.49
C VAL A 296 0.03 -2.04 1.48
N GLU A 297 1.27 -2.18 1.98
CA GLU A 297 2.43 -2.51 1.15
C GLU A 297 2.32 -3.89 0.50
N LEU A 298 1.72 -4.88 1.18
CA LEU A 298 1.48 -6.21 0.60
C LEU A 298 0.46 -6.17 -0.55
N LEU A 299 -0.52 -5.28 -0.48
CA LEU A 299 -1.52 -5.06 -1.53
C LEU A 299 -0.93 -4.31 -2.74
N CYS A 300 0.18 -3.59 -2.57
CA CYS A 300 0.96 -3.01 -3.68
C CYS A 300 1.64 -4.05 -4.58
N GLN A 301 1.47 -5.36 -4.34
CA GLN A 301 2.10 -6.46 -5.10
C GLN A 301 3.65 -6.38 -5.14
N PRO A 302 4.32 -6.40 -3.97
CA PRO A 302 5.75 -6.15 -3.90
C PRO A 302 6.56 -7.23 -4.63
N LYS A 303 7.47 -6.80 -5.51
CA LYS A 303 8.31 -7.68 -6.34
C LYS A 303 9.23 -8.63 -5.55
N TYR A 304 9.55 -8.29 -4.30
CA TYR A 304 10.60 -8.96 -3.51
C TYR A 304 10.11 -9.95 -2.44
N LEU A 305 8.80 -10.06 -2.20
CA LEU A 305 8.22 -11.07 -1.30
C LEU A 305 7.74 -12.26 -2.13
N PHE A 306 6.42 -12.38 -2.29
CA PHE A 306 5.75 -13.39 -3.10
C PHE A 306 4.87 -12.74 -4.18
N GLY A 307 5.21 -11.51 -4.59
CA GLY A 307 4.45 -10.74 -5.59
C GLY A 307 2.98 -10.62 -5.20
N ASN A 308 2.10 -11.01 -6.11
CA ASN A 308 0.64 -10.91 -5.97
C ASN A 308 0.08 -11.77 -4.81
N LEU A 309 0.80 -12.80 -4.38
CA LEU A 309 0.37 -13.68 -3.28
C LEU A 309 0.83 -13.19 -1.90
N SER A 310 1.62 -12.10 -1.83
CA SER A 310 2.25 -11.65 -0.59
C SER A 310 1.25 -11.38 0.54
N TYR A 311 0.11 -10.77 0.22
CA TYR A 311 -0.97 -10.55 1.19
C TYR A 311 -1.51 -11.86 1.78
N PHE A 312 -1.85 -12.83 0.92
CA PHE A 312 -2.43 -14.10 1.35
C PHE A 312 -1.42 -14.96 2.12
N VAL A 313 -0.16 -15.00 1.65
CA VAL A 313 0.93 -15.70 2.34
C VAL A 313 1.16 -15.09 3.71
N GLY A 314 1.23 -13.76 3.81
CA GLY A 314 1.38 -13.05 5.08
C GLY A 314 0.26 -13.36 6.07
N PHE A 315 -0.99 -13.35 5.58
CA PHE A 315 -2.16 -13.67 6.39
C PHE A 315 -2.05 -15.07 7.02
N ILE A 316 -1.83 -16.09 6.19
CA ILE A 316 -1.69 -17.48 6.66
C ILE A 316 -0.49 -17.61 7.59
N TYR A 317 0.62 -16.98 7.25
CA TYR A 317 1.87 -17.09 8.00
C TYR A 317 1.72 -16.52 9.41
N LEU A 318 1.12 -15.34 9.55
CA LEU A 318 0.87 -14.72 10.85
C LEU A 318 -0.14 -15.50 11.69
N VAL A 319 -1.22 -16.01 11.10
CA VAL A 319 -2.19 -16.87 11.81
C VAL A 319 -1.52 -18.13 12.32
N PHE A 320 -0.74 -18.81 11.47
CA PHE A 320 -0.03 -20.03 11.83
C PHE A 320 0.98 -19.78 12.95
N LEU A 321 1.77 -18.70 12.85
CA LEU A 321 2.74 -18.33 13.87
C LEU A 321 2.08 -17.92 15.18
N SER A 322 0.89 -17.30 15.12
CA SER A 322 0.08 -17.00 16.31
C SER A 322 -0.36 -18.29 17.04
N LEU A 323 -0.77 -19.31 16.30
CA LEU A 323 -1.17 -20.61 16.87
C LEU A 323 0.03 -21.32 17.52
N ILE A 324 1.19 -21.30 16.87
CA ILE A 324 2.44 -21.85 17.43
C ILE A 324 2.82 -21.12 18.72
N SER A 325 2.86 -19.79 18.70
CA SER A 325 3.19 -18.96 19.85
C SER A 325 2.21 -19.21 21.01
N PHE A 326 0.91 -19.29 20.73
CA PHE A 326 -0.09 -19.64 21.73
C PHE A 326 0.14 -21.03 22.32
N GLY A 327 0.38 -22.04 21.47
CA GLY A 327 0.68 -23.41 21.90
C GLY A 327 1.91 -23.47 22.81
N LEU A 328 2.97 -22.76 22.44
CA LEU A 328 4.20 -22.64 23.21
C LEU A 328 3.96 -21.96 24.57
N ALA A 329 3.23 -20.85 24.59
CA ALA A 329 2.89 -20.14 25.83
C ALA A 329 2.10 -21.05 26.79
N VAL A 330 1.12 -21.81 26.29
CA VAL A 330 0.34 -22.76 27.09
C VAL A 330 1.21 -23.91 27.60
N PHE A 331 2.09 -24.46 26.76
CA PHE A 331 3.01 -25.53 27.15
C PHE A 331 3.96 -25.08 28.27
N LEU A 332 4.57 -23.90 28.12
CA LEU A 332 5.43 -23.32 29.13
C LEU A 332 4.67 -23.07 30.45
N LEU A 333 3.43 -22.56 30.39
CA LEU A 333 2.60 -22.35 31.58
C LEU A 333 2.24 -23.64 32.32
N LYS A 334 2.05 -24.76 31.60
CA LYS A 334 1.77 -26.06 32.22
C LYS A 334 3.00 -26.67 32.88
N ASN A 335 4.17 -26.51 32.28
CA ASN A 335 5.41 -27.10 32.77
C ASN A 335 6.09 -26.30 33.88
N GLN A 336 5.61 -25.09 34.16
CA GLN A 336 6.04 -24.36 35.35
C GLN A 336 5.54 -25.08 36.61
N LYS A 337 6.46 -25.78 37.29
CA LYS A 337 6.24 -26.32 38.63
C LYS A 337 5.77 -25.18 39.54
N ILE A 338 4.52 -25.26 39.97
CA ILE A 338 4.01 -24.42 41.05
C ILE A 338 4.80 -24.85 42.28
N ARG A 339 5.76 -24.03 42.72
CA ARG A 339 6.39 -24.22 44.03
C ARG A 339 5.26 -24.11 45.04
N ARG A 340 4.80 -25.25 45.58
CA ARG A 340 3.90 -25.27 46.74
C ARG A 340 4.65 -24.53 47.85
N ILE A 341 4.04 -23.43 48.31
CA ILE A 341 4.48 -22.72 49.52
C ILE A 341 4.12 -23.60 50.71
#